data_AF-A0A4Q3SG09-F1
#
_entry.id   AF-A0A4Q3SG09-F1
#
_cell.length_a   1.000
_cell.length_b   1.000
_cell.length_c   1.000
_cell.angle_alpha   90.00
_cell.angle_beta   90.00
_cell.angle_gamma   90.00
#
_symmetry.space_group_name_H-M   'P 1'
#
loop_
_entity.id
_entity.type
_entity.pdbx_description
1 polymer ?
#
loop_
_entity_poly.entity_id
_entity_poly.type
_entity_poly.pdbx_seq_one_letter_code
_entity_poly.pdbx_strand_id
1 'polypeptide(L)'
;HMIEAAAMNIALSAKKVQYKKFLATNIKASLSLDKDEWNLQNISINHGEGRLTLNGRIKTDGSKNPFSIGGKMENIDISKVFYSFNNFSFDGLSDKNLKGSLSADFNISASIDSKAEIVPYSTKGYINLSLKNGALQNFEPMQKISASVFKNRDMSDIRFAELKDNIEIDGTLIKVNSMEIQSTVITMFIEGIYDMKTGPDMSILVPLSNLKKRGPDYELVNEGTDSKKGISVHLRCRNGDDGKVKIVWDPFKKARKNKDKRVAQSARLAADKNTEEAKVLIAENN
;
A
#
# COMPACT_ATOMS: atom_id res chain seq x y z
N HIS A 1 46.73 -8.82 -14.57
CA HIS A 1 46.15 -8.63 -13.23
C HIS A 1 44.83 -7.89 -13.40
N MET A 2 43.73 -8.63 -13.46
CA MET A 2 42.37 -8.08 -13.53
C MET A 2 41.89 -7.79 -12.10
N ILE A 3 41.19 -6.69 -11.89
CA ILE A 3 40.66 -6.28 -10.59
C ILE A 3 39.69 -7.39 -10.11
N GLU A 4 40.09 -8.14 -9.08
CA GLU A 4 39.37 -9.32 -8.56
C GLU A 4 38.29 -8.94 -7.54
N ALA A 5 38.29 -7.71 -7.04
CA ALA A 5 37.22 -7.14 -6.22
C ALA A 5 37.19 -5.61 -6.39
N ALA A 6 36.04 -5.07 -6.82
CA ALA A 6 35.79 -3.63 -6.80
C ALA A 6 35.03 -3.31 -5.52
N ALA A 7 35.72 -2.69 -4.55
CA ALA A 7 35.10 -2.09 -3.39
C ALA A 7 34.99 -0.58 -3.61
N MET A 8 33.80 -0.01 -3.46
CA MET A 8 33.57 1.41 -3.66
C MET A 8 32.70 1.97 -2.54
N ASN A 9 33.04 3.15 -2.03
CA ASN A 9 32.23 3.91 -1.09
C ASN A 9 31.90 5.27 -1.71
N ILE A 10 30.61 5.61 -1.75
CA ILE A 10 30.10 6.85 -2.33
C ILE A 10 29.30 7.60 -1.26
N ALA A 11 29.71 8.83 -0.97
CA ALA A 11 28.89 9.78 -0.23
C ALA A 11 28.26 10.76 -1.24
N LEU A 12 26.94 10.70 -1.41
CA LEU A 12 26.19 11.56 -2.31
C LEU A 12 25.49 12.66 -1.51
N SER A 13 25.69 13.91 -1.93
CA SER A 13 24.85 15.03 -1.51
C SER A 13 24.38 15.81 -2.73
N ALA A 14 23.06 16.02 -2.82
CA ALA A 14 22.47 16.79 -3.89
C ALA A 14 21.36 17.69 -3.35
N LYS A 15 21.31 18.93 -3.84
CA LYS A 15 20.25 19.88 -3.45
C LYS A 15 18.88 19.45 -3.98
N LYS A 16 18.84 18.90 -5.19
CA LYS A 16 17.62 18.52 -5.90
C LYS A 16 17.89 17.35 -6.84
N VAL A 17 16.98 16.38 -6.87
CA VAL A 17 16.96 15.27 -7.83
C VAL A 17 15.54 15.19 -8.40
N GLN A 18 15.44 15.03 -9.71
CA GLN A 18 14.17 14.83 -10.39
C GLN A 18 14.27 13.63 -11.32
N TYR A 19 13.34 12.69 -11.16
CA TYR A 19 13.20 11.53 -12.01
C TYR A 19 11.73 11.38 -12.39
N LYS A 20 11.41 11.53 -13.68
CA LYS A 20 10.02 11.62 -14.15
C LYS A 20 9.23 12.67 -13.33
N LYS A 21 8.13 12.28 -12.69
CA LYS A 21 7.31 13.13 -11.81
C LYS A 21 7.80 13.18 -10.37
N PHE A 22 8.73 12.30 -9.99
CA PHE A 22 9.30 12.28 -8.66
C PHE A 22 10.31 13.41 -8.50
N LEU A 23 10.08 14.24 -7.48
CA LEU A 23 10.94 15.37 -7.11
C LEU A 23 11.38 15.21 -5.66
N ALA A 24 12.69 15.22 -5.44
CA ALA A 24 13.30 15.20 -4.11
C ALA A 24 14.26 16.36 -3.94
N THR A 25 14.41 16.82 -2.69
CA THR A 25 15.38 17.85 -2.30
C THR A 25 16.17 17.41 -1.07
N ASN A 26 17.29 18.09 -0.80
CA ASN A 26 18.16 17.82 0.34
C ASN A 26 18.54 16.33 0.47
N ILE A 27 19.05 15.76 -0.62
CA ILE A 27 19.43 14.36 -0.70
C ILE A 27 20.78 14.18 0.00
N LYS A 28 20.83 13.21 0.91
CA LYS A 28 22.05 12.64 1.49
C LYS A 28 21.96 11.13 1.39
N ALA A 29 23.00 10.48 0.90
CA ALA A 29 23.05 9.03 0.79
C ALA A 29 24.49 8.52 0.93
N SER A 30 24.65 7.40 1.63
CA SER A 30 25.89 6.63 1.64
C SER A 30 25.65 5.31 0.91
N LEU A 31 26.44 5.05 -0.12
CA LEU A 31 26.37 3.82 -0.90
C LEU A 31 27.71 3.10 -0.79
N SER A 32 27.68 1.77 -0.66
CA SER A 32 28.87 0.95 -0.85
C SER A 32 28.61 -0.20 -1.80
N LEU A 33 29.58 -0.52 -2.63
CA LEU A 33 29.61 -1.72 -3.45
C LEU A 33 30.70 -2.62 -2.91
N ASP A 34 30.34 -3.85 -2.55
CA ASP A 34 31.29 -4.91 -2.22
C ASP A 34 30.92 -6.15 -3.05
N LYS A 35 31.83 -6.55 -3.94
CA LYS A 35 31.59 -7.57 -4.96
C LYS A 35 30.34 -7.24 -5.78
N ASP A 36 29.28 -8.04 -5.63
CA ASP A 36 28.02 -7.92 -6.36
C ASP A 36 26.89 -7.41 -5.46
N GLU A 37 27.19 -6.79 -4.31
CA GLU A 37 26.17 -6.25 -3.40
C GLU A 37 26.31 -4.74 -3.21
N TRP A 38 25.31 -4.00 -3.69
CA TRP A 38 25.10 -2.61 -3.36
C TRP A 38 24.41 -2.48 -2.02
N ASN A 39 25.02 -1.71 -1.12
CA ASN A 39 24.47 -1.36 0.18
C ASN A 39 24.11 0.12 0.19
N LEU A 40 22.87 0.42 0.55
CA LEU A 40 22.30 1.75 0.65
C LEU A 40 22.11 2.04 2.13
N GLN A 41 22.85 3.02 2.65
CA GLN A 41 22.84 3.36 4.07
C GLN A 41 22.54 4.85 4.26
N ASN A 42 21.74 5.14 5.28
CA ASN A 42 21.43 6.49 5.73
C ASN A 42 20.92 7.40 4.61
N ILE A 43 20.13 6.85 3.68
CA ILE A 43 19.51 7.66 2.64
C ILE A 43 18.45 8.52 3.30
N SER A 44 18.56 9.83 3.13
CA SER A 44 17.61 10.82 3.62
C SER A 44 17.30 11.79 2.51
N ILE A 45 16.01 11.94 2.22
CA ILE A 45 15.51 12.87 1.20
C ILE A 45 14.29 13.62 1.72
N ASN A 46 14.07 14.82 1.21
CA ASN A 46 12.83 15.55 1.39
C ASN A 46 11.95 15.35 0.15
N HIS A 47 10.71 14.92 0.36
CA HIS A 47 9.72 14.70 -0.69
C HIS A 47 8.33 15.06 -0.18
N GLY A 48 7.54 15.76 -1.00
CA GLY A 48 6.16 16.12 -0.67
C GLY A 48 6.02 16.80 0.69
N GLU A 49 6.86 17.81 0.97
CA GLU A 49 6.90 18.55 2.27
C GLU A 49 7.36 17.73 3.48
N GLY A 50 7.43 16.40 3.36
CA GLY A 50 7.90 15.49 4.39
C GLY A 50 9.31 14.97 4.15
N ARG A 51 9.67 13.95 4.93
CA ARG A 51 10.97 13.29 4.91
C ARG A 51 10.83 11.80 4.66
N LEU A 52 11.71 11.26 3.83
CA LEU A 52 11.91 9.82 3.65
C LEU A 52 13.33 9.47 4.10
N THR A 53 13.42 8.49 4.99
CA THR A 53 14.70 7.84 5.35
C THR A 53 14.65 6.37 5.01
N LEU A 54 15.69 5.84 4.36
CA LEU A 54 15.72 4.42 4.01
C LEU A 54 17.14 3.84 4.04
N ASN A 55 17.18 2.54 4.25
CA ASN A 55 18.33 1.68 4.02
C ASN A 55 17.92 0.57 3.05
N GLY A 56 18.89 -0.06 2.43
CA GLY A 56 18.62 -1.20 1.58
C GLY A 56 19.86 -1.90 1.08
N ARG A 57 19.62 -2.98 0.36
CA ARG A 57 20.66 -3.73 -0.35
C ARG A 57 20.12 -4.25 -1.67
N ILE A 58 20.99 -4.39 -2.65
CA ILE A 58 20.69 -4.96 -3.97
C ILE A 58 21.83 -5.89 -4.35
N LYS A 59 21.54 -7.16 -4.63
CA LYS A 59 22.52 -8.06 -5.22
C LYS A 59 22.42 -8.03 -6.74
N THR A 60 23.55 -8.00 -7.42
CA THR A 60 23.69 -7.93 -8.88
C THR A 60 24.45 -9.12 -9.43
N ASP A 61 24.14 -10.32 -8.94
CA ASP A 61 24.88 -11.57 -9.20
C ASP A 61 24.29 -12.41 -10.34
N GLY A 62 23.26 -11.94 -11.06
CA GLY A 62 22.66 -12.74 -12.14
C GLY A 62 21.50 -12.10 -12.92
N SER A 63 20.63 -12.96 -13.45
CA SER A 63 19.46 -12.56 -14.25
C SER A 63 18.30 -12.03 -13.39
N LYS A 64 18.34 -12.29 -12.08
CA LYS A 64 17.40 -11.78 -11.08
C LYS A 64 18.21 -11.18 -9.96
N ASN A 65 18.00 -9.91 -9.71
CA ASN A 65 18.76 -9.11 -8.77
C ASN A 65 17.87 -8.85 -7.55
N PRO A 66 17.98 -9.65 -6.46
CA PRO A 66 17.18 -9.46 -5.28
C PRO A 66 17.57 -8.16 -4.57
N PHE A 67 16.56 -7.41 -4.13
CA PHE A 67 16.75 -6.24 -3.29
C PHE A 67 15.87 -6.30 -2.05
N SER A 68 16.30 -5.58 -1.03
CA SER A 68 15.50 -5.30 0.15
C SER A 68 15.68 -3.84 0.52
N ILE A 69 14.58 -3.15 0.80
CA ILE A 69 14.57 -1.77 1.28
C ILE A 69 13.70 -1.69 2.53
N GLY A 70 14.19 -0.95 3.51
CA GLY A 70 13.46 -0.66 4.74
C GLY A 70 13.59 0.82 5.05
N GLY A 71 12.50 1.44 5.49
CA GLY A 71 12.51 2.87 5.71
C GLY A 71 11.28 3.43 6.38
N LYS A 72 11.31 4.75 6.55
CA LYS A 72 10.29 5.55 7.19
C LYS A 72 9.96 6.77 6.35
N MET A 73 8.67 7.00 6.15
CA MET A 73 8.08 8.22 5.61
C MET A 73 7.49 9.01 6.76
N GLU A 74 7.78 10.31 6.81
CA GLU A 74 7.30 11.20 7.86
C GLU A 74 6.65 12.43 7.24
N ASN A 75 5.35 12.56 7.49
CA ASN A 75 4.53 13.71 7.10
C ASN A 75 4.58 14.09 5.61
N ILE A 76 4.62 13.10 4.72
CA ILE A 76 4.64 13.32 3.28
C ILE A 76 3.23 13.60 2.78
N ASP A 77 3.04 14.65 1.97
CA ASP A 77 1.77 14.90 1.29
C ASP A 77 1.43 13.75 0.33
N ILE A 78 0.32 13.05 0.64
CA ILE A 78 -0.14 11.88 -0.12
C ILE A 78 -0.44 12.21 -1.59
N SER A 79 -0.88 13.44 -1.89
CA SER A 79 -1.13 13.89 -3.26
C SER A 79 0.16 13.87 -4.09
N LYS A 80 1.29 14.24 -3.47
CA LYS A 80 2.61 14.26 -4.10
C LYS A 80 3.15 12.85 -4.34
N VAL A 81 2.85 11.93 -3.44
CA VAL A 81 3.16 10.50 -3.61
C VAL A 81 2.41 9.97 -4.84
N PHE A 82 1.10 10.12 -4.87
CA PHE A 82 0.27 9.69 -6.00
C PHE A 82 0.74 10.31 -7.32
N TYR A 83 0.99 11.61 -7.34
CA TYR A 83 1.50 12.30 -8.52
C TYR A 83 2.84 11.73 -9.00
N SER A 84 3.79 11.49 -8.08
CA SER A 84 5.13 11.00 -8.38
C SER A 84 5.14 9.61 -9.01
N PHE A 85 4.19 8.77 -8.61
CA PHE A 85 4.03 7.40 -9.11
C PHE A 85 2.94 7.27 -10.17
N ASN A 86 2.55 8.38 -10.82
CA ASN A 86 1.52 8.39 -11.86
C ASN A 86 0.22 7.71 -11.42
N ASN A 87 -0.24 8.03 -10.21
CA ASN A 87 -1.41 7.44 -9.56
C ASN A 87 -1.36 5.90 -9.47
N PHE A 88 -0.15 5.32 -9.44
CA PHE A 88 0.08 3.88 -9.43
C PHE A 88 -0.59 3.14 -10.62
N SER A 89 -0.81 3.86 -11.73
CA SER A 89 -1.58 3.37 -12.89
C SER A 89 -3.01 2.94 -12.54
N PHE A 90 -3.59 3.51 -11.48
CA PHE A 90 -4.95 3.24 -11.02
C PHE A 90 -5.90 4.35 -11.48
N ASP A 91 -6.96 3.98 -12.22
CA ASP A 91 -7.94 4.94 -12.78
C ASP A 91 -8.97 5.42 -11.75
N GLY A 92 -9.07 4.74 -10.60
CA GLY A 92 -10.12 4.96 -9.62
C GLY A 92 -9.80 5.99 -8.54
N LEU A 93 -8.60 6.59 -8.51
CA LEU A 93 -8.20 7.59 -7.52
C LEU A 93 -6.97 8.35 -8.03
N SER A 94 -6.92 9.66 -7.86
CA SER A 94 -5.80 10.47 -8.34
C SER A 94 -5.27 11.45 -7.30
N ASP A 95 -4.07 11.94 -7.54
CA ASP A 95 -3.43 13.04 -6.83
C ASP A 95 -4.33 14.29 -6.69
N LYS A 96 -5.23 14.52 -7.64
CA LYS A 96 -6.16 15.66 -7.64
C LYS A 96 -7.30 15.52 -6.63
N ASN A 97 -7.61 14.29 -6.23
CA ASN A 97 -8.71 14.00 -5.31
C ASN A 97 -8.24 13.82 -3.87
N LEU A 98 -6.94 13.74 -3.63
CA LEU A 98 -6.39 13.34 -2.36
C LEU A 98 -5.74 14.49 -1.61
N LYS A 99 -5.98 14.52 -0.30
CA LYS A 99 -5.23 15.35 0.65
C LYS A 99 -4.93 14.57 1.91
N GLY A 100 -3.85 14.95 2.58
CA GLY A 100 -3.47 14.41 3.87
C GLY A 100 -1.97 14.24 4.00
N SER A 101 -1.53 14.04 5.24
CA SER A 101 -0.14 13.82 5.61
C SER A 101 0.07 12.35 5.92
N LEU A 102 0.82 11.67 5.05
CA LEU A 102 1.16 10.26 5.10
C LEU A 102 2.45 10.06 5.90
N SER A 103 2.39 9.19 6.88
CA SER A 103 3.56 8.61 7.52
C SER A 103 3.49 7.09 7.41
N ALA A 104 4.63 6.45 7.20
CA ALA A 104 4.67 4.99 7.08
C ALA A 104 6.02 4.42 7.46
N ASP A 105 6.01 3.27 8.12
CA ASP A 105 7.18 2.40 8.28
C ASP A 105 7.02 1.22 7.33
N PHE A 106 8.02 0.95 6.49
CA PHE A 106 7.93 -0.08 5.48
C PHE A 106 9.17 -0.94 5.41
N ASN A 107 8.97 -2.21 5.05
CA ASN A 107 10.01 -3.14 4.64
C ASN A 107 9.52 -3.88 3.42
N ILE A 108 10.25 -3.81 2.31
CA ILE A 108 9.88 -4.40 1.03
C ILE A 108 11.10 -5.12 0.46
N SER A 109 10.92 -6.36 0.04
CA SER A 109 11.89 -7.12 -0.76
C SER A 109 11.25 -7.58 -2.06
N ALA A 110 12.04 -7.63 -3.13
CA ALA A 110 11.64 -8.22 -4.39
C ALA A 110 12.89 -8.59 -5.20
N SER A 111 12.71 -9.05 -6.44
CA SER A 111 13.79 -9.16 -7.42
C SER A 111 13.49 -8.27 -8.62
N ILE A 112 14.52 -7.64 -9.19
CA ILE A 112 14.45 -6.99 -10.50
C ILE A 112 15.17 -7.83 -11.55
N ASP A 113 14.70 -7.81 -12.79
CA ASP A 113 15.40 -8.44 -13.91
C ASP A 113 16.48 -7.51 -14.51
N SER A 114 17.10 -7.94 -15.60
CA SER A 114 18.13 -7.15 -16.32
C SER A 114 17.58 -5.88 -16.98
N LYS A 115 16.26 -5.69 -17.06
CA LYS A 115 15.59 -4.48 -17.55
C LYS A 115 15.14 -3.57 -16.40
N ALA A 116 15.50 -3.90 -15.16
CA ALA A 116 15.04 -3.24 -13.95
C ALA A 116 13.50 -3.33 -13.74
N GLU A 117 12.86 -4.36 -14.29
CA GLU A 117 11.46 -4.67 -14.05
C GLU A 117 11.33 -5.61 -12.85
N ILE A 118 10.29 -5.42 -12.03
CA ILE A 118 10.01 -6.31 -10.90
C ILE A 118 9.67 -7.70 -11.43
N VAL A 119 10.42 -8.71 -10.98
CA VAL A 119 10.16 -10.11 -11.29
C VAL A 119 8.79 -10.48 -10.72
N PRO A 120 7.87 -11.03 -11.54
CA PRO A 120 6.53 -11.36 -11.08
C PRO A 120 6.52 -12.27 -9.84
N TYR A 121 5.64 -11.97 -8.89
CA TYR A 121 5.48 -12.71 -7.62
C TYR A 121 6.69 -12.72 -6.68
N SER A 122 7.75 -11.95 -6.96
CA SER A 122 8.93 -11.88 -6.07
C SER A 122 8.75 -10.93 -4.89
N THR A 123 7.77 -10.02 -4.97
CA THR A 123 7.58 -8.96 -3.97
C THR A 123 7.02 -9.51 -2.67
N LYS A 124 7.68 -9.19 -1.56
CA LYS A 124 7.15 -9.33 -0.21
C LYS A 124 7.29 -8.00 0.51
N GLY A 125 6.33 -7.65 1.35
CA GLY A 125 6.48 -6.43 2.11
C GLY A 125 5.46 -6.24 3.20
N TYR A 126 5.79 -5.33 4.10
CA TYR A 126 4.94 -4.87 5.17
C TYR A 126 5.02 -3.35 5.21
N ILE A 127 3.86 -2.69 5.35
CA ILE A 127 3.74 -1.24 5.43
C ILE A 127 2.78 -0.93 6.57
N ASN A 128 3.28 -0.34 7.66
CA ASN A 128 2.44 0.26 8.68
C ASN A 128 2.25 1.73 8.32
N LEU A 129 1.03 2.14 8.01
CA LEU A 129 0.73 3.49 7.55
C LEU A 129 -0.19 4.23 8.52
N SER A 130 0.00 5.55 8.57
CA SER A 130 -0.92 6.52 9.16
C SER A 130 -1.14 7.66 8.18
N LEU A 131 -2.40 7.97 7.88
CA LEU A 131 -2.79 9.15 7.12
C LEU A 131 -3.58 10.09 8.03
N LYS A 132 -3.01 11.27 8.30
CA LYS A 132 -3.64 12.33 9.08
C LYS A 132 -4.20 13.42 8.17
N ASN A 133 -5.26 14.08 8.65
CA ASN A 133 -5.96 15.13 7.89
C ASN A 133 -6.35 14.67 6.48
N GLY A 134 -6.74 13.40 6.38
CA GLY A 134 -7.12 12.78 5.12
C GLY A 134 -8.37 13.44 4.57
N ALA A 135 -8.39 13.75 3.28
CA ALA A 135 -9.61 14.15 2.59
C ALA A 135 -9.66 13.60 1.18
N LEU A 136 -10.88 13.33 0.74
CA LEU A 136 -11.23 12.91 -0.60
C LEU A 136 -12.12 13.98 -1.22
N GLN A 137 -11.57 14.66 -2.22
CA GLN A 137 -12.17 15.83 -2.85
C GLN A 137 -12.68 15.50 -4.25
N ASN A 138 -13.91 15.90 -4.53
CA ASN A 138 -14.57 15.78 -5.83
C ASN A 138 -14.46 14.37 -6.43
N PHE A 139 -14.64 13.34 -5.58
CA PHE A 139 -14.52 11.97 -6.00
C PHE A 139 -15.83 11.44 -6.58
N GLU A 140 -15.88 11.37 -7.90
CA GLU A 140 -17.09 11.06 -8.67
C GLU A 140 -17.85 9.81 -8.19
N PRO A 141 -17.20 8.67 -7.85
CA PRO A 141 -17.92 7.50 -7.35
C PRO A 141 -18.74 7.78 -6.10
N MET A 142 -18.23 8.59 -5.17
CA MET A 142 -18.96 8.95 -3.95
C MET A 142 -20.09 9.93 -4.24
N GLN A 143 -19.92 10.86 -5.18
CA GLN A 143 -21.01 11.74 -5.62
C GLN A 143 -22.20 10.96 -6.20
N LYS A 144 -21.93 9.92 -7.00
CA LYS A 144 -22.97 9.02 -7.55
C LYS A 144 -23.72 8.25 -6.45
N ILE A 145 -23.00 7.80 -5.42
CA ILE A 145 -23.59 7.13 -4.25
C ILE A 145 -24.46 8.13 -3.46
N SER A 146 -24.01 9.37 -3.28
CA SER A 146 -24.82 10.42 -2.63
C SER A 146 -26.16 10.63 -3.32
N ALA A 147 -26.13 10.83 -4.64
CA ALA A 147 -27.33 11.08 -5.45
C ALA A 147 -28.33 9.91 -5.38
N SER A 148 -27.83 8.66 -5.33
CA SER A 148 -28.66 7.46 -5.38
C SER A 148 -29.19 7.01 -4.01
N VAL A 149 -28.37 7.07 -2.95
CA VAL A 149 -28.64 6.41 -1.66
C VAL A 149 -28.82 7.40 -0.52
N PHE A 150 -28.04 8.49 -0.49
CA PHE A 150 -27.98 9.42 0.63
C PHE A 150 -28.45 10.82 0.24
N LYS A 151 -29.64 10.92 -0.38
CA LYS A 151 -30.24 12.17 -0.88
C LYS A 151 -29.89 13.37 0.01
N ASN A 152 -29.27 14.39 -0.59
CA ASN A 152 -28.88 15.67 0.04
C ASN A 152 -27.67 15.63 1.00
N ARG A 153 -26.69 14.73 0.80
CA ARG A 153 -25.36 14.84 1.43
C ARG A 153 -24.34 15.42 0.46
N ASP A 154 -23.67 16.47 0.89
CA ASP A 154 -22.50 16.95 0.17
C ASP A 154 -21.36 15.93 0.33
N MET A 155 -20.91 15.38 -0.80
CA MET A 155 -19.79 14.45 -0.88
C MET A 155 -18.65 15.02 -1.75
N SER A 156 -18.64 16.33 -1.96
CA SER A 156 -17.56 17.03 -2.66
C SER A 156 -16.29 17.14 -1.81
N ASP A 157 -16.42 17.20 -0.48
CA ASP A 157 -15.30 17.20 0.48
C ASP A 157 -15.56 16.20 1.61
N ILE A 158 -15.00 14.99 1.47
CA ILE A 158 -15.10 13.93 2.48
C ILE A 158 -13.82 13.95 3.30
N ARG A 159 -13.90 14.39 4.55
CA ARG A 159 -12.76 14.37 5.49
C ARG A 159 -12.79 13.13 6.34
N PHE A 160 -11.62 12.58 6.65
CA PHE A 160 -11.49 11.35 7.43
C PHE A 160 -10.87 11.64 8.80
N ALA A 161 -11.27 10.84 9.79
CA ALA A 161 -10.41 10.61 10.96
C ALA A 161 -9.08 9.98 10.51
N GLU A 162 -8.09 9.93 11.40
CA GLU A 162 -6.81 9.30 11.09
C GLU A 162 -7.02 7.86 10.60
N LEU A 163 -6.50 7.55 9.41
CA LEU A 163 -6.56 6.21 8.83
C LEU A 163 -5.27 5.48 9.18
N LYS A 164 -5.39 4.28 9.75
CA LYS A 164 -4.25 3.40 10.06
C LYS A 164 -4.50 2.03 9.46
N ASP A 165 -3.47 1.48 8.83
CA ASP A 165 -3.50 0.09 8.38
C ASP A 165 -2.10 -0.52 8.41
N ASN A 166 -2.08 -1.85 8.52
CA ASN A 166 -0.91 -2.67 8.35
C ASN A 166 -1.10 -3.45 7.05
N ILE A 167 -0.53 -2.95 5.97
CA ILE A 167 -0.62 -3.57 4.65
C ILE A 167 0.45 -4.66 4.55
N GLU A 168 0.04 -5.84 4.11
CA GLU A 168 0.94 -6.95 3.78
C GLU A 168 0.94 -7.15 2.25
N ILE A 169 2.12 -7.29 1.67
CA ILE A 169 2.32 -7.57 0.24
C ILE A 169 2.94 -8.96 0.12
N ASP A 170 2.31 -9.83 -0.67
CA ASP A 170 2.82 -11.16 -1.00
C ASP A 170 2.57 -11.48 -2.48
N GLY A 171 3.64 -11.41 -3.27
CA GLY A 171 3.61 -11.49 -4.72
C GLY A 171 2.77 -10.38 -5.33
N THR A 172 1.59 -10.73 -5.86
CA THR A 172 0.63 -9.77 -6.43
C THR A 172 -0.46 -9.37 -5.45
N LEU A 173 -0.48 -9.97 -4.25
CA LEU A 173 -1.54 -9.79 -3.27
C LEU A 173 -1.17 -8.67 -2.32
N ILE A 174 -2.04 -7.69 -2.23
CA ILE A 174 -2.03 -6.65 -1.21
C ILE A 174 -3.18 -6.96 -0.26
N LYS A 175 -2.85 -7.39 0.94
CA LYS A 175 -3.83 -7.66 1.99
C LYS A 175 -4.07 -6.39 2.78
N VAL A 176 -5.33 -6.00 2.82
CA VAL A 176 -5.84 -4.89 3.64
C VAL A 176 -6.46 -5.50 4.88
N ASN A 177 -5.93 -5.15 6.04
CA ASN A 177 -6.47 -5.61 7.31
C ASN A 177 -7.78 -4.89 7.60
N SER A 178 -8.51 -5.35 8.63
CA SER A 178 -9.76 -4.67 8.96
C SER A 178 -9.42 -3.26 9.41
N MET A 179 -9.99 -2.27 8.72
CA MET A 179 -9.83 -0.87 9.06
C MET A 179 -11.19 -0.19 9.15
N GLU A 180 -11.34 0.69 10.13
CA GLU A 180 -12.44 1.64 10.16
C GLU A 180 -12.08 2.85 9.30
N ILE A 181 -12.98 3.19 8.38
CA ILE A 181 -12.98 4.47 7.68
C ILE A 181 -14.10 5.29 8.28
N GLN A 182 -13.70 6.21 9.13
CA GLN A 182 -14.56 7.21 9.74
C GLN A 182 -14.45 8.52 8.97
N SER A 183 -15.56 9.04 8.44
CA SER A 183 -15.55 10.27 7.62
C SER A 183 -16.62 11.28 8.01
N THR A 184 -16.62 12.46 7.40
CA THR A 184 -17.70 13.45 7.59
C THR A 184 -19.07 12.99 7.08
N VAL A 185 -19.12 11.92 6.28
CA VAL A 185 -20.34 11.48 5.60
C VAL A 185 -20.80 10.09 6.03
N ILE A 186 -19.88 9.14 6.12
CA ILE A 186 -20.14 7.73 6.43
C ILE A 186 -19.04 7.11 7.30
N THR A 187 -19.42 6.13 8.11
CA THR A 187 -18.52 5.16 8.74
C THR A 187 -18.62 3.89 7.95
N MET A 188 -17.50 3.29 7.58
CA MET A 188 -17.49 1.99 6.93
C MET A 188 -16.29 1.20 7.41
N PHE A 189 -16.38 -0.12 7.39
CA PHE A 189 -15.27 -1.01 7.72
C PHE A 189 -14.88 -1.74 6.45
N ILE A 190 -13.60 -1.69 6.12
CA ILE A 190 -13.05 -2.31 4.92
C ILE A 190 -12.05 -3.37 5.32
N GLU A 191 -12.07 -4.50 4.62
CA GLU A 191 -11.02 -5.51 4.69
C GLU A 191 -11.01 -6.32 3.38
N GLY A 192 -9.89 -6.90 3.00
CA GLY A 192 -9.87 -7.76 1.81
C GLY A 192 -8.50 -7.98 1.24
N ILE A 193 -8.50 -8.40 -0.02
CA ILE A 193 -7.29 -8.58 -0.82
C ILE A 193 -7.47 -7.80 -2.12
N TYR A 194 -6.51 -6.96 -2.45
CA TYR A 194 -6.33 -6.44 -3.79
C TYR A 194 -5.26 -7.26 -4.50
N ASP A 195 -5.62 -7.90 -5.59
CA ASP A 195 -4.66 -8.62 -6.42
C ASP A 195 -4.30 -7.74 -7.62
N MET A 196 -3.02 -7.41 -7.78
CA MET A 196 -2.54 -6.56 -8.88
C MET A 196 -2.89 -7.14 -10.27
N LYS A 197 -3.21 -8.43 -10.37
CA LYS A 197 -3.64 -9.08 -11.62
C LYS A 197 -5.14 -9.15 -11.80
N THR A 198 -5.87 -9.48 -10.74
CA THR A 198 -7.31 -9.80 -10.82
C THR A 198 -8.22 -8.71 -10.25
N GLY A 199 -7.64 -7.70 -9.62
CA GLY A 199 -8.33 -6.56 -9.02
C GLY A 199 -8.75 -6.79 -7.57
N PRO A 200 -9.67 -5.96 -7.06
CA PRO A 200 -10.12 -6.02 -5.67
C PRO A 200 -11.02 -7.24 -5.40
N ASP A 201 -10.90 -7.80 -4.21
CA ASP A 201 -11.92 -8.61 -3.54
C ASP A 201 -12.03 -8.11 -2.09
N MET A 202 -12.82 -7.05 -1.90
CA MET A 202 -12.90 -6.32 -0.63
C MET A 202 -14.29 -6.44 -0.02
N SER A 203 -14.34 -6.78 1.26
CA SER A 203 -15.53 -6.67 2.10
C SER A 203 -15.68 -5.23 2.58
N ILE A 204 -16.89 -4.70 2.44
CA ILE A 204 -17.28 -3.37 2.90
C ILE A 204 -18.48 -3.54 3.81
N LEU A 205 -18.38 -3.13 5.06
CA LEU A 205 -19.46 -3.14 6.03
C LEU A 205 -19.89 -1.70 6.32
N VAL A 206 -21.16 -1.39 6.10
CA VAL A 206 -21.73 -0.06 6.32
C VAL A 206 -22.83 -0.17 7.39
N PRO A 207 -22.63 0.36 8.61
CA PRO A 207 -23.68 0.46 9.61
C PRO A 207 -24.91 1.24 9.11
N LEU A 208 -26.11 0.78 9.41
CA LEU A 208 -27.36 1.49 9.06
C LEU A 208 -27.56 2.78 9.87
N SER A 209 -26.84 2.94 10.99
CA SER A 209 -26.75 4.21 11.71
C SER A 209 -26.28 5.35 10.81
N ASN A 210 -25.53 5.04 9.74
CA ASN A 210 -25.13 6.02 8.72
C ASN A 210 -26.28 6.65 7.97
N LEU A 211 -27.50 6.10 7.97
CA LEU A 211 -28.65 6.73 7.30
C LEU A 211 -29.05 8.04 7.98
N LYS A 212 -28.75 8.19 9.27
CA LYS A 212 -28.93 9.46 9.99
C LYS A 212 -27.88 10.47 9.52
N LYS A 213 -28.31 11.71 9.25
CA LYS A 213 -27.40 12.80 8.89
C LYS A 213 -26.54 13.14 10.11
N ARG A 214 -25.24 13.33 9.89
CA ARG A 214 -24.31 13.79 10.93
C ARG A 214 -24.56 15.28 11.20
N GLY A 215 -24.59 15.65 12.48
CA GLY A 215 -24.73 17.05 12.90
C GLY A 215 -23.46 17.86 12.62
N PRO A 216 -23.52 19.20 12.76
CA PRO A 216 -22.34 20.07 12.62
C PRO A 216 -21.24 19.76 13.66
N ASP A 217 -21.62 19.31 14.85
CA ASP A 217 -20.71 18.99 15.96
C ASP A 217 -20.23 17.53 15.95
N TYR A 218 -20.27 16.87 14.79
CA TYR A 218 -19.86 15.47 14.69
C TYR A 218 -18.34 15.32 14.81
N GLU A 219 -17.89 14.65 15.86
CA GLU A 219 -16.47 14.39 16.07
C GLU A 219 -15.96 13.23 15.21
N LEU A 220 -14.87 13.48 14.49
CA LEU A 220 -14.18 12.49 13.66
C LEU A 220 -13.17 11.69 14.50
N VAL A 221 -13.69 10.80 15.33
CA VAL A 221 -12.87 9.87 16.11
C VAL A 221 -12.92 8.48 15.49
N ASN A 222 -11.75 7.88 15.26
CA ASN A 222 -11.62 6.49 14.83
C ASN A 222 -11.72 5.59 16.07
N GLU A 223 -12.80 4.81 16.19
CA GLU A 223 -13.04 3.93 17.33
C GLU A 223 -12.37 2.55 17.16
N GLY A 224 -11.88 2.26 15.97
CA GLY A 224 -11.28 1.00 15.60
C GLY A 224 -12.30 -0.07 15.23
N THR A 225 -11.80 -1.25 14.87
CA THR A 225 -12.61 -2.32 14.28
C THR A 225 -13.49 -3.09 15.25
N ASP A 226 -13.25 -2.90 16.56
CA ASP A 226 -13.91 -3.63 17.65
C ASP A 226 -15.16 -2.91 18.18
N SER A 227 -15.45 -1.72 17.66
CA SER A 227 -16.65 -0.94 17.98
C SER A 227 -17.94 -1.69 17.63
N LYS A 228 -19.03 -1.42 18.36
CA LYS A 228 -20.35 -2.03 18.13
C LYS A 228 -20.96 -1.48 16.85
N LYS A 229 -21.01 -2.30 15.79
CA LYS A 229 -21.44 -1.89 14.43
C LYS A 229 -22.96 -1.80 14.27
N GLY A 230 -23.73 -2.44 15.14
CA GLY A 230 -25.19 -2.51 15.02
C GLY A 230 -25.66 -3.20 13.73
N ILE A 231 -26.92 -2.96 13.35
CA ILE A 231 -27.47 -3.47 12.08
C ILE A 231 -26.68 -2.85 10.92
N SER A 232 -26.16 -3.68 10.03
CA SER A 232 -25.20 -3.28 9.00
C SER A 232 -25.51 -3.93 7.65
N VAL A 233 -25.17 -3.22 6.58
CA VAL A 233 -25.19 -3.76 5.21
C VAL A 233 -23.80 -4.27 4.87
N HIS A 234 -23.75 -5.50 4.38
CA HIS A 234 -22.52 -6.10 3.86
C HIS A 234 -22.49 -5.96 2.34
N LEU A 235 -21.45 -5.33 1.85
CA LEU A 235 -21.15 -5.10 0.45
C LEU A 235 -19.81 -5.73 0.10
N ARG A 236 -19.61 -5.97 -1.19
CA ARG A 236 -18.37 -6.51 -1.75
C ARG A 236 -17.94 -5.68 -2.95
N CYS A 237 -16.72 -5.17 -2.91
CA CYS A 237 -16.07 -4.53 -4.04
C CYS A 237 -15.26 -5.57 -4.80
N ARG A 238 -15.60 -5.77 -6.08
CA ARG A 238 -14.92 -6.72 -6.98
C ARG A 238 -15.00 -6.28 -8.43
N ASN A 239 -14.16 -6.84 -9.28
CA ASN A 239 -14.34 -6.68 -10.72
C ASN A 239 -15.62 -7.39 -11.19
N GLY A 240 -16.39 -6.69 -12.03
CA GLY A 240 -17.48 -7.26 -12.81
C GLY A 240 -16.96 -8.00 -14.03
N ASP A 241 -17.88 -8.63 -14.77
CA ASP A 241 -17.55 -9.39 -15.98
C ASP A 241 -16.98 -8.51 -17.12
N ASP A 242 -17.18 -7.19 -17.01
CA ASP A 242 -16.63 -6.14 -17.88
C ASP A 242 -15.23 -5.66 -17.45
N GLY A 243 -14.63 -6.29 -16.43
CA GLY A 243 -13.34 -5.90 -15.86
C GLY A 243 -13.37 -4.63 -15.02
N LYS A 244 -14.52 -3.94 -14.91
CA LYS A 244 -14.66 -2.72 -14.12
C LYS A 244 -14.96 -3.03 -12.67
N VAL A 245 -14.47 -2.21 -11.76
CA VAL A 245 -14.77 -2.32 -10.32
C VAL A 245 -16.26 -2.07 -10.09
N LYS A 246 -16.93 -2.99 -9.37
CA LYS A 246 -18.34 -2.91 -8.98
C LYS A 246 -18.49 -3.18 -7.48
N ILE A 247 -19.47 -2.51 -6.88
CA ILE A 247 -19.91 -2.77 -5.50
C ILE A 247 -21.22 -3.55 -5.57
N VAL A 248 -21.24 -4.75 -4.98
CA VAL A 248 -22.41 -5.63 -4.96
C VAL A 248 -22.82 -5.97 -3.53
N TRP A 249 -24.08 -6.31 -3.32
CA TRP A 249 -24.55 -6.80 -2.02
C TRP A 249 -23.95 -8.18 -1.70
N ASP A 250 -23.43 -8.38 -0.49
CA ASP A 250 -22.77 -9.62 -0.04
C ASP A 250 -23.21 -10.04 1.38
N PRO A 251 -24.47 -10.49 1.55
CA PRO A 251 -25.00 -10.86 2.87
C PRO A 251 -24.28 -12.08 3.48
N PHE A 252 -23.65 -12.90 2.64
CA PHE A 252 -22.96 -14.14 3.04
C PHE A 252 -21.47 -13.96 3.30
N LYS A 253 -20.96 -12.72 3.23
CA LYS A 253 -19.57 -12.33 3.56
C LYS A 253 -18.54 -13.15 2.77
N LYS A 254 -18.79 -13.38 1.47
CA LYS A 254 -17.93 -14.19 0.60
C LYS A 254 -16.52 -13.60 0.48
N ALA A 255 -16.38 -12.28 0.40
CA ALA A 255 -15.06 -11.63 0.34
C ALA A 255 -14.18 -11.98 1.56
N ARG A 256 -14.76 -11.91 2.77
CA ARG A 256 -14.06 -12.25 4.01
C ARG A 256 -13.61 -13.71 4.04
N LYS A 257 -14.52 -14.63 3.68
CA LYS A 257 -14.20 -16.07 3.58
C LYS A 257 -13.08 -16.35 2.56
N ASN A 258 -13.06 -15.62 1.44
CA ASN A 258 -12.02 -15.75 0.43
C ASN A 258 -10.67 -15.23 0.92
N LYS A 259 -10.65 -14.09 1.62
CA LYS A 259 -9.45 -13.56 2.27
C LYS A 259 -8.81 -14.61 3.18
N ASP A 260 -9.58 -15.20 4.07
CA ASP A 260 -9.09 -16.21 5.02
C ASP A 260 -8.50 -17.45 4.30
N LYS A 261 -9.16 -17.89 3.22
CA LYS A 261 -8.67 -19.00 2.39
C LYS A 261 -7.36 -18.67 1.66
N ARG A 262 -7.26 -17.49 1.05
CA ARG A 262 -6.07 -17.07 0.29
C ARG A 262 -4.87 -16.88 1.21
N VAL A 263 -5.08 -16.31 2.39
CA VAL A 263 -4.04 -16.19 3.43
C VAL A 263 -3.59 -17.58 3.91
N ALA A 264 -4.51 -18.51 4.14
CA ALA A 264 -4.15 -19.88 4.50
C ALA A 264 -3.38 -20.61 3.37
N GLN A 265 -3.72 -20.33 2.11
CA GLN A 265 -3.03 -20.92 0.96
C GLN A 265 -1.62 -20.37 0.77
N SER A 266 -1.42 -19.05 0.88
CA SER A 266 -0.08 -18.46 0.78
C SER A 266 0.84 -18.92 1.93
N ALA A 267 0.31 -19.02 3.15
CA ALA A 267 1.05 -19.57 4.29
C ALA A 267 1.51 -21.02 4.06
N ARG A 268 0.68 -21.87 3.45
CA ARG A 268 1.05 -23.24 3.07
C ARG A 268 2.13 -23.28 2.01
N LEU A 269 1.97 -22.51 0.93
CA LEU A 269 2.98 -22.44 -0.16
C LEU A 269 4.34 -21.93 0.33
N ALA A 270 4.36 -21.03 1.32
CA ALA A 270 5.60 -20.56 1.95
C ALA A 270 6.26 -21.65 2.81
N ALA A 271 5.48 -22.43 3.55
CA ALA A 271 5.99 -23.56 4.34
C ALA A 271 6.56 -24.68 3.45
N ASP A 272 5.90 -24.97 2.33
CA ASP A 272 6.36 -25.98 1.37
C ASP A 272 7.68 -25.56 0.70
N LYS A 273 7.83 -24.28 0.31
CA LYS A 273 9.09 -23.76 -0.24
C LYS A 273 10.25 -23.85 0.75
N ASN A 274 10.03 -23.46 2.02
CA ASN A 274 11.07 -23.57 3.04
C ASN A 274 11.48 -25.04 3.29
N THR A 275 10.54 -25.97 3.16
CA THR A 275 10.81 -27.41 3.31
C THR A 275 11.62 -27.96 2.14
N GLU A 276 11.33 -27.53 0.91
CA GLU A 276 12.12 -27.90 -0.26
C GLU A 276 13.52 -27.27 -0.25
N GLU A 277 13.66 -25.99 0.11
CA GLU A 277 14.97 -25.34 0.27
C GLU A 277 15.83 -26.02 1.34
N ALA A 278 15.22 -26.44 2.46
CA ALA A 278 15.90 -27.20 3.51
C ALA A 278 16.36 -28.59 3.03
N LYS A 279 15.56 -29.29 2.22
CA LYS A 279 15.94 -30.58 1.63
C LYS A 279 17.11 -30.45 0.66
N VAL A 280 17.13 -29.40 -0.16
CA VAL A 280 18.24 -29.12 -1.09
C VAL A 280 19.53 -28.86 -0.31
N LEU A 281 19.48 -28.05 0.75
CA LEU A 281 20.62 -27.80 1.63
C LEU A 281 21.15 -29.05 2.35
N ILE A 282 20.27 -30.00 2.69
CA ILE A 282 20.68 -31.28 3.29
C ILE A 282 21.29 -32.21 2.22
N ALA A 283 20.80 -32.16 0.99
CA ALA A 283 21.31 -32.96 -0.12
C ALA A 283 22.67 -32.47 -0.66
N GLU A 284 22.96 -31.17 -0.55
CA GLU A 284 24.26 -30.59 -0.94
C GLU A 284 25.36 -30.78 0.12
N ASN A 285 25.01 -31.15 1.34
CA ASN A 285 25.93 -31.36 2.47
C ASN A 285 26.16 -32.85 2.82
N ASN A 286 25.62 -33.79 2.04
CA ASN A 286 25.83 -35.24 2.14
C ASN A 286 26.47 -35.78 0.87
#